data_AF-A0A954HBV9-F1
#
_entry.id   AF-A0A954HBV9-F1
#
_cell.length_a   1.000
_cell.length_b   1.000
_cell.length_c   1.000
_cell.angle_alpha   90.00
_cell.angle_beta   90.00
_cell.angle_gamma   90.00
#
_symmetry.space_group_name_H-M   'P 1'
#
loop_
_entity.id
_entity.type
_entity.pdbx_description
1 polymer ?
#
loop_
_entity_poly.entity_id
_entity_poly.type
_entity_poly.pdbx_seq_one_letter_code
_entity_poly.pdbx_strand_id
1 'polypeptide(L)'
;MKHSYVGIISRTGLELFLPENEHLLRFLERRAYRNRPTNSICIWAVVTDSVGYIIRDLLESGLTAEAFTLLQTMADDWGTICPQQTEPVTICYS
;
A
#
# COMPACT_ATOMS: atom_id res chain seq x y z
N MET A 1 -9.63 -9.12 -15.19
CA MET A 1 -10.70 -8.33 -14.53
C MET A 1 -10.02 -7.20 -13.76
N LYS A 2 -10.74 -6.16 -13.29
CA LYS A 2 -10.16 -5.14 -12.41
C LYS A 2 -10.33 -5.58 -10.96
N HIS A 3 -9.27 -5.42 -10.16
CA HIS A 3 -9.26 -5.78 -8.75
C HIS A 3 -8.60 -4.69 -7.94
N SER A 4 -8.99 -4.60 -6.67
CA SER A 4 -8.31 -3.80 -5.68
C SER A 4 -7.06 -4.56 -5.19
N TYR A 5 -5.98 -3.84 -5.10
CA TYR A 5 -4.69 -4.29 -4.58
C TYR A 5 -4.27 -3.34 -3.47
N VAL A 6 -3.49 -3.87 -2.55
CA VAL A 6 -2.89 -3.10 -1.46
C VAL A 6 -1.39 -3.28 -1.48
N GLY A 7 -0.69 -2.22 -1.12
CA GLY A 7 0.76 -2.18 -1.20
C GLY A 7 1.42 -1.35 -0.12
N ILE A 8 2.75 -1.45 -0.08
CA ILE A 8 3.62 -0.64 0.78
C ILE A 8 4.62 0.06 -0.13
N ILE A 9 4.70 1.38 0.00
CA ILE A 9 5.70 2.20 -0.67
C ILE A 9 6.69 2.68 0.38
N SER A 10 7.98 2.67 0.05
CA SER A 10 9.02 3.36 0.82
C SER A 10 9.79 4.35 -0.06
N ARG A 11 10.88 4.92 0.46
CA ARG A 11 11.73 5.85 -0.29
C ARG A 11 12.35 5.25 -1.55
N THR A 12 12.47 3.91 -1.63
CA THR A 12 13.06 3.22 -2.78
C THR A 12 12.03 2.84 -3.86
N GLY A 13 10.73 2.90 -3.54
CA GLY A 13 9.66 2.54 -4.46
C GLY A 13 8.63 1.61 -3.82
N LEU A 14 7.96 0.82 -4.65
CA LEU A 14 6.96 -0.14 -4.20
C LEU A 14 7.66 -1.38 -3.64
N GLU A 15 7.36 -1.77 -2.41
CA GLU A 15 7.98 -2.92 -1.73
C GLU A 15 7.09 -4.16 -1.74
N LEU A 16 5.78 -3.93 -1.75
CA LEU A 16 4.77 -4.98 -1.69
C LEU A 16 3.56 -4.56 -2.50
N PHE A 17 2.97 -5.50 -3.22
CA PHE A 17 1.71 -5.29 -3.93
C PHE A 17 0.97 -6.62 -4.04
N LEU A 18 -0.18 -6.72 -3.38
CA LEU A 18 -0.95 -7.94 -3.27
C LEU A 18 -2.43 -7.66 -3.50
N PRO A 19 -3.19 -8.61 -4.10
CA PRO A 19 -4.63 -8.45 -4.24
C PRO A 19 -5.28 -8.28 -2.87
N GLU A 20 -6.22 -7.35 -2.76
CA GLU A 20 -6.93 -7.10 -1.52
C GLU A 20 -7.66 -8.37 -1.07
N ASN A 21 -7.44 -8.76 0.19
CA ASN A 21 -8.23 -9.79 0.85
C ASN A 21 -8.55 -9.36 2.28
N GLU A 22 -9.57 -9.98 2.87
CA GLU A 22 -10.10 -9.62 4.20
C GLU A 22 -9.06 -9.68 5.34
N HIS A 23 -7.98 -10.44 5.16
CA HIS A 23 -6.93 -10.59 6.15
C HIS A 23 -5.74 -9.64 5.93
N LEU A 24 -5.58 -9.12 4.71
CA LEU A 24 -4.43 -8.31 4.31
C LEU A 24 -4.44 -6.94 4.96
N LEU A 25 -5.63 -6.33 5.14
CA LEU A 25 -5.76 -5.06 5.83
C LEU A 25 -5.26 -5.15 7.28
N ARG A 26 -5.60 -6.23 8.01
CA ARG A 26 -5.10 -6.46 9.38
C ARG A 26 -3.59 -6.74 9.42
N PHE A 27 -3.06 -7.39 8.39
CA PHE A 27 -1.62 -7.63 8.28
C PHE A 27 -0.85 -6.32 8.01
N LEU A 28 -1.34 -5.52 7.07
CA LEU A 28 -0.80 -4.18 6.77
C LEU A 28 -0.87 -3.29 8.00
N GLU A 29 -1.99 -3.34 8.72
CA GLU A 29 -2.18 -2.61 9.97
C GLU A 29 -1.08 -2.98 10.98
N ARG A 30 -0.82 -4.28 11.16
CA ARG A 30 0.25 -4.73 12.07
C ARG A 30 1.65 -4.34 11.58
N ARG A 31 1.92 -4.48 10.29
CA ARG A 31 3.27 -4.27 9.71
C ARG A 31 3.64 -2.80 9.63
N ALA A 32 2.72 -1.95 9.18
CA ALA A 32 2.92 -0.52 9.05
C ALA A 32 2.69 0.24 10.35
N TYR A 33 1.86 -0.24 11.29
CA TYR A 33 1.54 0.54 12.50
C TYR A 33 2.21 0.05 13.79
N ARG A 34 2.67 -1.21 13.90
CA ARG A 34 3.44 -1.63 15.10
C ARG A 34 4.90 -1.22 15.06
N ASN A 35 5.51 -1.18 13.88
CA ASN A 35 6.88 -0.74 13.69
C ASN A 35 6.80 0.60 12.96
N ARG A 36 6.58 1.72 13.67
CA ARG A 36 6.59 3.08 13.07
C ARG A 36 7.63 3.14 11.93
N PRO A 37 7.25 3.19 10.65
CA PRO A 37 8.19 3.48 9.62
C PRO A 37 7.92 4.93 9.28
N THR A 38 8.74 5.83 9.80
CA THR A 38 8.81 7.22 9.32
C THR A 38 9.11 7.31 7.81
N ASN A 39 9.26 6.17 7.12
CA ASN A 39 9.73 6.04 5.75
C ASN A 39 8.86 5.15 4.84
N SER A 40 7.73 4.59 5.29
CA SER A 40 6.86 3.75 4.45
C SER A 40 5.38 4.05 4.64
N ILE A 41 4.61 4.01 3.54
CA ILE A 41 3.19 4.34 3.48
C ILE A 41 2.42 3.15 2.88
N CYS A 42 1.29 2.79 3.49
CA CYS A 42 0.37 1.82 2.91
C CYS A 42 -0.50 2.50 1.85
N ILE A 43 -0.72 1.83 0.73
CA ILE A 43 -1.58 2.29 -0.35
C ILE A 43 -2.59 1.23 -0.75
N TRP A 44 -3.66 1.68 -1.40
CA TRP A 44 -4.57 0.86 -2.18
C TRP A 44 -4.56 1.35 -3.62
N ALA A 45 -4.81 0.45 -4.57
CA ALA A 45 -4.91 0.78 -5.99
C ALA A 45 -5.81 -0.21 -6.73
N VAL A 46 -6.50 0.27 -7.76
CA VAL A 46 -7.31 -0.55 -8.66
C VAL A 46 -6.57 -0.73 -9.97
N VAL A 47 -6.25 -1.98 -10.30
CA VAL A 47 -5.57 -2.36 -11.54
C VAL A 47 -6.20 -3.62 -12.15
N THR A 48 -5.86 -3.93 -13.39
CA THR A 48 -6.18 -5.23 -13.97
C THR A 48 -5.27 -6.33 -13.43
N ASP A 49 -5.75 -7.58 -13.43
CA ASP A 49 -4.95 -8.75 -13.03
C ASP A 49 -3.59 -8.82 -13.74
N SER A 50 -3.59 -8.54 -15.05
CA SER A 50 -2.38 -8.53 -15.87
C SER A 50 -1.33 -7.54 -15.36
N VAL A 51 -1.77 -6.33 -14.98
CA VAL A 51 -0.90 -5.30 -14.41
C VAL A 51 -0.42 -5.73 -13.03
N GLY A 52 -1.31 -6.29 -12.19
CA GLY A 52 -0.94 -6.83 -10.88
C GLY A 52 0.14 -7.91 -10.96
N TYR A 53 0.06 -8.81 -11.94
CA TYR A 53 1.09 -9.83 -12.17
C TYR A 53 2.42 -9.22 -12.61
N ILE A 54 2.43 -8.28 -13.56
CA ILE A 54 3.66 -7.62 -14.02
C ILE A 54 4.33 -6.86 -12.87
N ILE A 55 3.55 -6.15 -12.06
CA ILE A 55 4.07 -5.44 -10.89
C ILE A 55 4.73 -6.44 -9.93
N ARG A 56 4.09 -7.59 -9.65
CA ARG A 56 4.68 -8.62 -8.78
C ARG A 56 5.99 -9.16 -9.34
N ASP A 57 6.06 -9.44 -10.64
CA ASP A 57 7.29 -9.94 -11.28
C ASP A 57 8.44 -8.90 -11.19
N LEU A 58 8.12 -7.61 -11.33
CA LEU A 58 9.09 -6.52 -11.11
C LEU A 58 9.59 -6.49 -9.66
N LEU A 59 8.68 -6.65 -8.68
CA LEU A 59 9.05 -6.70 -7.27
C LEU A 59 9.92 -7.91 -6.93
N GLU A 60 9.60 -9.09 -7.46
CA GLU A 60 10.40 -10.31 -7.30
C GLU A 60 11.81 -10.16 -7.93
N SER A 61 11.93 -9.31 -8.95
CA SER A 61 13.19 -8.95 -9.59
C SER A 61 13.96 -7.82 -8.89
N GLY A 62 13.42 -7.26 -7.80
CA GLY A 62 14.01 -6.14 -7.07
C GLY A 62 13.83 -4.76 -7.72
N LEU A 63 13.03 -4.66 -8.78
CA LEU A 63 12.78 -3.44 -9.58
C LEU A 63 11.66 -2.59 -8.95
N THR A 64 11.89 -2.15 -7.72
CA THR A 64 10.88 -1.48 -6.86
C THR A 64 10.44 -0.11 -7.38
N ALA A 65 11.34 0.64 -8.04
CA ALA A 65 11.03 1.95 -8.61
C ALA A 65 10.23 1.85 -9.91
N GLU A 66 10.59 0.89 -10.76
CA GLU A 66 9.88 0.56 -12.00
C GLU A 66 8.49 0.03 -11.70
N ALA A 67 8.36 -0.84 -10.69
CA ALA A 67 7.07 -1.33 -10.20
C ALA A 67 6.17 -0.17 -9.76
N PHE A 68 6.71 0.80 -9.03
CA PHE A 68 5.95 1.97 -8.61
C PHE A 68 5.55 2.87 -9.78
N THR A 69 6.47 3.11 -10.71
CA THR A 69 6.20 3.91 -11.92
C THR A 69 5.09 3.29 -12.77
N LEU A 70 5.13 1.96 -12.95
CA LEU A 70 4.11 1.21 -13.68
C LEU A 70 2.76 1.33 -12.96
N LEU A 71 2.74 1.18 -11.64
CA LEU A 71 1.52 1.34 -10.84
C LEU A 71 0.89 2.72 -11.04
N GLN A 72 1.67 3.80 -10.93
CA GLN A 72 1.17 5.17 -11.09
C GLN A 72 0.61 5.43 -12.50
N THR A 73 1.16 4.75 -13.51
CA THR A 73 0.74 4.91 -14.90
C THR A 73 -0.53 4.11 -15.22
N MET A 74 -0.66 2.91 -14.63
CA MET A 74 -1.67 1.93 -15.03
C MET A 74 -2.83 1.80 -14.03
N ALA A 75 -2.70 2.36 -12.83
CA ALA A 75 -3.78 2.39 -11.86
C ALA A 75 -4.93 3.26 -12.38
N ASP A 76 -6.14 2.70 -12.36
CA ASP A 76 -7.34 3.45 -12.65
C ASP A 76 -7.70 4.41 -11.51
N ASP A 77 -7.43 3.97 -10.29
CA ASP A 77 -7.63 4.72 -9.05
C ASP A 77 -6.64 4.23 -8.00
N TRP A 78 -6.19 5.10 -7.11
CA TRP A 78 -5.29 4.75 -6.02
C TRP A 78 -5.24 5.82 -4.94
N GLY A 79 -4.85 5.42 -3.73
CA GLY A 79 -4.72 6.33 -2.62
C GLY A 79 -3.93 5.76 -1.45
N THR A 80 -3.69 6.60 -0.45
CA THR A 80 -3.00 6.19 0.77
C THR A 80 -4.00 5.62 1.78
N ILE A 81 -3.63 4.51 2.41
CA ILE A 81 -4.30 3.99 3.59
C ILE A 81 -3.65 4.71 4.78
N CYS A 82 -4.25 5.82 5.22
CA CYS A 82 -3.74 6.54 6.39
C CYS A 82 -3.92 5.69 7.66
N PRO A 83 -2.92 5.66 8.57
CA PRO A 83 -3.22 5.29 9.94
C PRO A 83 -4.31 6.23 10.45
N GLN A 84 -5.35 5.70 11.07
CA GLN A 84 -6.12 6.51 12.00
C GLN A 84 -5.12 6.99 13.05
N GLN A 85 -4.74 8.27 12.99
CA GLN A 85 -4.23 8.92 14.17
C GLN A 85 -5.37 8.84 15.18
N THR A 86 -5.28 7.89 16.10
CA THR A 86 -5.99 8.02 17.37
C THR A 86 -5.33 9.22 18.05
N GLU A 87 -5.75 10.43 17.69
CA GLU A 87 -5.52 11.56 18.55
C GLU A 87 -6.12 11.20 19.91
N PRO A 88 -5.38 11.32 21.02
CA PRO A 88 -6.00 11.24 22.32
C PRO A 88 -6.98 12.40 22.39
N VAL A 89 -8.28 12.10 22.27
CA VAL A 89 -9.35 13.06 22.52
C VAL A 89 -9.18 13.50 23.98
N THR A 90 -8.48 14.61 24.17
CA THR A 90 -8.38 15.26 25.47
C THR A 90 -9.71 15.97 25.67
N ILE A 91 -10.64 15.28 26.34
CA ILE A 91 -11.89 15.90 26.79
C ILE A 91 -11.51 16.84 27.93
N CYS A 92 -11.30 18.12 27.62
CA CYS A 92 -11.21 19.16 28.64
C CYS A 92 -12.62 19.40 29.18
N TYR A 93 -12.92 18.88 30.37
CA TYR A 93 -14.07 19.35 31.14
C TYR A 93 -13.75 20.77 31.62
N SER A 94 -14.50 21.75 31.10
CA SER A 94 -14.50 23.14 31.57
C SER A 94 -15.51 23.31 32.69
#